data_AF-A0A519HTN5-F1
#
_entry.id   AF-A0A519HTN5-F1
#
_cell.length_a   1.000
_cell.length_b   1.000
_cell.length_c   1.000
_cell.angle_alpha   90.00
_cell.angle_beta   90.00
_cell.angle_gamma   90.00
#
_symmetry.space_group_name_H-M   'P 1'
#
loop_
_entity.id
_entity.type
_entity.pdbx_description
1 polymer ?
#
loop_
_entity_poly.entity_id
_entity_poly.type
_entity_poly.pdbx_seq_one_letter_code
_entity_poly.pdbx_strand_id
1 'polypeptide(L)'
;MNRVRHDGPLIIGGGLAGLSAALEAAPRKVLLVTPAPLLEACSSAWAQGGVAAALSADDAPALHAADTAAAGAGLVEVEATRALTGDGRETVEWLAALGAPFDRDADGGFAVSLEAAHSHARVARVGEWAASR
;
A
#
# COMPACT_ATOMS: atom_id res chain seq x y z
N MET A 1 16.08 13.38 31.21
CA MET A 1 15.66 12.29 30.30
C MET A 1 14.28 11.81 30.73
N ASN A 2 13.27 11.98 29.86
CA ASN A 2 11.96 11.37 30.11
C ASN A 2 11.99 9.91 29.68
N ARG A 3 11.54 9.02 30.56
CA ARG A 3 11.40 7.59 30.29
C ARG A 3 9.92 7.26 30.19
N VAL A 4 9.49 6.76 29.05
CA VAL A 4 8.13 6.23 28.86
C VAL A 4 8.19 4.72 29.06
N ARG A 5 7.26 4.17 29.84
CA ARG A 5 7.02 2.72 29.93
C ARG A 5 5.75 2.41 29.14
N HIS A 6 5.86 1.47 28.21
CA HIS A 6 4.75 1.00 27.39
C HIS A 6 4.73 -0.53 27.42
N ASP A 7 3.53 -1.08 27.58
CA ASP A 7 3.28 -2.52 27.60
C ASP A 7 2.49 -2.88 26.34
N GLY A 8 3.22 -3.07 25.24
CA GLY A 8 2.67 -3.25 23.90
C GLY A 8 3.72 -3.03 22.79
N PRO A 9 3.31 -3.18 21.52
CA PRO A 9 4.21 -2.98 20.39
C PRO A 9 4.71 -1.54 20.31
N LEU A 10 6.01 -1.39 20.07
CA LEU A 10 6.65 -0.14 19.69
C LEU A 10 6.82 -0.13 18.16
N ILE A 11 6.23 0.85 17.49
CA ILE A 11 6.39 1.07 16.05
C ILE A 11 7.15 2.37 15.84
N ILE A 12 8.22 2.31 15.07
CA ILE A 12 9.05 3.47 14.73
C ILE A 12 8.81 3.82 13.26
N GLY A 13 8.15 4.96 13.02
CA GLY A 13 7.80 5.46 11.70
C GLY A 13 6.29 5.53 11.46
N GLY A 14 5.79 6.72 11.11
CA GLY A 14 4.37 7.00 10.85
C GLY A 14 4.02 7.03 9.37
N GLY A 15 4.68 6.21 8.56
CA GLY A 15 4.30 5.97 7.16
C GLY A 15 3.21 4.92 7.03
N LEU A 16 2.81 4.60 5.79
CA LEU A 16 1.76 3.62 5.49
C LEU A 16 2.01 2.28 6.21
N ALA A 17 3.22 1.72 6.10
CA ALA A 17 3.56 0.44 6.74
C ALA A 17 3.40 0.47 8.27
N GLY A 18 3.90 1.52 8.93
CA GLY A 18 3.85 1.63 10.39
C GLY A 18 2.43 1.87 10.91
N LEU A 19 1.64 2.69 10.21
CA LEU A 19 0.24 2.93 10.55
C LEU A 19 -0.63 1.70 10.28
N SER A 20 -0.42 0.99 9.17
CA SER A 20 -1.13 -0.26 8.90
C SER A 20 -0.83 -1.32 9.95
N ALA A 21 0.44 -1.50 10.32
CA ALA A 21 0.82 -2.40 11.40
C ALA A 21 0.22 -2.00 12.76
N ALA A 22 0.09 -0.69 13.03
CA ALA A 22 -0.55 -0.20 14.25
C ALA A 22 -2.06 -0.53 14.29
N LEU A 23 -2.74 -0.45 13.15
CA LEU A 23 -4.16 -0.78 13.02
C LEU A 23 -4.39 -2.28 13.15
N GLU A 24 -3.59 -3.10 12.48
CA GLU A 24 -3.65 -4.58 12.57
C GLU A 24 -3.34 -5.11 13.98
N ALA A 25 -2.61 -4.36 14.79
CA ALA A 25 -2.33 -4.74 16.18
C ALA A 25 -3.55 -4.61 17.10
N ALA A 26 -4.67 -4.01 16.64
CA ALA A 26 -5.87 -3.84 17.45
C ALA A 26 -6.39 -5.20 17.98
N PRO A 27 -6.90 -5.25 19.22
CA PRO A 27 -7.18 -4.14 20.14
C PRO A 27 -5.99 -3.74 21.03
N ARG A 28 -4.77 -4.24 20.76
CA ARG A 28 -3.58 -3.91 21.59
C ARG A 28 -3.25 -2.43 21.45
N LYS A 29 -2.84 -1.82 22.56
CA LYS A 29 -2.32 -0.45 22.55
C LYS A 29 -0.92 -0.44 21.93
N VAL A 30 -0.72 0.40 20.92
CA VAL A 30 0.56 0.59 20.23
C VAL A 30 1.17 1.94 20.62
N LEU A 31 2.49 1.96 20.82
CA LEU A 31 3.27 3.20 20.89
C LEU A 31 3.90 3.47 19.53
N LEU A 32 3.41 4.49 18.82
CA LEU A 32 3.97 4.96 17.56
C LEU A 32 4.93 6.13 17.81
N VAL A 33 6.15 6.03 17.27
CA VAL A 33 7.18 7.07 17.37
C VAL A 33 7.48 7.62 15.99
N THR A 34 7.39 8.94 15.85
CA THR A 34 7.66 9.65 14.60
C THR A 34 8.61 10.84 14.85
N PRO A 35 9.46 11.21 13.88
CA PRO A 35 10.38 12.34 14.04
C PRO A 35 9.70 13.71 13.88
N ALA A 36 8.48 13.74 13.33
CA ALA A 36 7.66 14.92 13.12
C ALA A 36 6.17 14.52 13.26
N PRO A 37 5.22 15.48 13.21
CA PRO A 37 3.80 15.16 13.12
C PRO A 37 3.49 14.19 11.97
N LEU A 38 2.40 13.43 12.11
CA LEU A 38 1.97 12.51 11.05
C LEU A 38 1.74 13.27 9.74
N LEU A 39 2.04 12.60 8.63
CA LEU A 39 1.93 13.12 7.26
C LEU A 39 2.93 14.22 6.88
N GLU A 40 3.71 14.78 7.81
CA GLU A 40 4.71 15.82 7.50
C GLU A 40 6.10 15.27 7.15
N ALA A 41 6.46 14.10 7.67
CA ALA A 41 7.78 13.49 7.47
C ALA A 41 7.69 12.01 7.07
N CYS A 42 6.81 11.69 6.11
CA CYS A 42 6.74 10.34 5.54
C CYS A 42 6.54 10.38 4.01
N SER A 43 7.30 9.56 3.29
CA SER A 43 7.20 9.47 1.82
C SER A 43 5.83 8.97 1.36
N SER A 44 5.11 8.22 2.21
CA SER A 44 3.75 7.75 1.92
C SER A 44 2.78 8.91 1.64
N ALA A 45 2.95 10.06 2.31
CA ALA A 45 2.10 11.23 2.08
C ALA A 45 2.35 11.92 0.73
N TRP A 46 3.46 11.61 0.07
CA TRP A 46 3.85 12.20 -1.23
C TRP A 46 3.74 11.20 -2.39
N ALA A 47 3.19 10.00 -2.15
CA ALA A 47 3.01 9.00 -3.20
C ALA A 47 1.95 9.48 -4.21
N GLN A 48 2.26 9.38 -5.51
CA GLN A 48 1.38 9.87 -6.59
C GLN A 48 1.01 8.79 -7.61
N GLY A 49 1.85 7.77 -7.80
CA GLY A 49 1.63 6.74 -8.84
C GLY A 49 0.43 5.84 -8.52
N GLY A 50 0.27 5.45 -7.27
CA GLY A 50 -0.78 4.53 -6.83
C GLY A 50 -0.22 3.24 -6.23
N VAL A 51 -1.10 2.26 -6.04
CA VAL A 51 -0.78 0.95 -5.47
C VAL A 51 -1.01 -0.12 -6.53
N ALA A 52 0.03 -0.88 -6.86
CA ALA A 52 -0.06 -2.00 -7.79
C ALA A 52 -0.67 -3.23 -7.11
N ALA A 53 -1.79 -3.73 -7.63
CA ALA A 53 -2.43 -4.96 -7.19
C ALA A 53 -3.25 -5.57 -8.34
N ALA A 54 -3.40 -6.89 -8.36
CA ALA A 54 -4.18 -7.57 -9.40
C ALA A 54 -5.70 -7.36 -9.20
N LEU A 55 -6.19 -6.21 -9.65
CA LEU A 55 -7.55 -5.70 -9.39
C LEU A 55 -8.51 -5.86 -10.59
N SER A 56 -7.98 -5.92 -11.81
CA SER A 56 -8.78 -6.13 -13.01
C SER A 56 -9.15 -7.59 -13.21
N ALA A 57 -10.18 -7.86 -14.00
CA ALA A 57 -10.68 -9.21 -14.26
C ALA A 57 -9.69 -10.06 -15.08
N ASP A 58 -8.89 -9.41 -15.93
CA ASP A 58 -7.91 -10.05 -16.81
C ASP A 58 -6.52 -10.15 -16.18
N ASP A 59 -6.36 -9.78 -14.91
CA ASP A 59 -5.09 -9.82 -14.19
C ASP A 59 -5.09 -10.86 -13.05
N ALA A 60 -3.91 -11.29 -12.62
CA ALA A 60 -3.74 -12.27 -11.57
C ALA A 60 -2.46 -12.03 -10.74
N PRO A 61 -2.43 -12.43 -9.46
CA PRO A 61 -1.23 -12.36 -8.61
C PRO A 61 0.02 -13.00 -9.23
N ALA A 62 -0.16 -14.11 -9.97
CA ALA A 62 0.92 -14.80 -10.66
C ALA A 62 1.49 -13.99 -11.83
N LEU A 63 0.64 -13.25 -12.56
CA LEU A 63 1.07 -12.35 -13.63
C LEU A 63 1.81 -11.14 -13.03
N HIS A 64 1.32 -10.59 -11.92
CA HIS A 64 2.02 -9.54 -11.19
C HIS A 64 3.42 -10.00 -10.74
N ALA A 65 3.51 -11.20 -10.15
CA ALA A 65 4.78 -11.74 -9.69
C ALA A 65 5.76 -11.96 -10.83
N ALA A 66 5.28 -12.37 -12.02
CA ALA A 66 6.10 -12.51 -13.21
C ALA A 66 6.67 -11.16 -13.68
N ASP A 67 5.84 -10.11 -13.72
CA ASP A 67 6.28 -8.75 -14.04
C ASP A 67 7.35 -8.26 -13.03
N THR A 68 7.12 -8.48 -11.73
CA THR A 68 8.07 -8.11 -10.67
C THR A 68 9.41 -8.85 -10.82
N ALA A 69 9.38 -10.17 -11.07
CA ALA A 69 10.58 -10.96 -11.26
C ALA A 69 11.38 -10.53 -12.50
N ALA A 70 10.68 -10.23 -13.60
CA ALA A 70 11.29 -9.74 -14.84
C ALA A 70 11.94 -8.36 -14.64
N ALA A 71 11.24 -7.43 -13.97
CA ALA A 71 11.76 -6.09 -13.69
C ALA A 71 12.94 -6.10 -12.72
N GLY A 72 12.98 -7.07 -11.80
CA GLY A 72 14.00 -7.16 -10.75
C GLY A 72 15.33 -7.77 -11.16
N ALA A 73 15.55 -8.09 -12.45
CA ALA A 73 16.84 -8.51 -13.00
C ALA A 73 17.54 -9.66 -12.24
N GLY A 74 16.76 -10.62 -11.72
CA GLY A 74 17.27 -11.79 -10.99
C GLY A 74 17.64 -11.55 -9.52
N LEU A 75 17.35 -10.37 -8.97
CA LEU A 75 17.60 -10.02 -7.56
C LEU A 75 16.36 -10.17 -6.67
N VAL A 76 15.24 -10.57 -7.26
CA VAL A 76 13.95 -10.70 -6.58
C VAL A 76 13.91 -12.00 -5.79
N GLU A 77 13.47 -11.89 -4.53
CA GLU A 77 13.13 -13.04 -3.71
C GLU A 77 11.72 -13.53 -4.11
N VAL A 78 11.66 -14.77 -4.58
CA VAL A 78 10.47 -15.32 -5.25
C VAL A 78 9.32 -15.51 -4.27
N GLU A 79 9.60 -15.98 -3.07
CA GLU A 79 8.54 -16.29 -2.09
C GLU A 79 7.92 -15.01 -1.52
N ALA A 80 8.71 -13.99 -1.21
CA ALA A 80 8.25 -12.66 -0.81
C ALA A 80 7.44 -12.00 -1.92
N THR A 81 7.86 -12.16 -3.18
CA THR A 81 7.09 -11.61 -4.31
C THR A 81 5.75 -12.28 -4.44
N ARG A 82 5.70 -13.62 -4.36
CA ARG A 82 4.43 -14.37 -4.41
C ARG A 82 3.49 -13.98 -3.26
N ALA A 83 4.03 -13.83 -2.05
CA ALA A 83 3.25 -13.38 -0.90
C ALA A 83 2.69 -11.98 -1.13
N LEU A 84 3.55 -11.00 -1.47
CA LEU A 84 3.15 -9.62 -1.67
C LEU A 84 2.15 -9.43 -2.81
N THR A 85 2.31 -10.12 -3.94
CA THR A 85 1.36 -10.00 -5.05
C THR A 85 0.07 -10.77 -4.79
N GLY A 86 0.12 -11.85 -3.98
CA GLY A 86 -1.05 -12.59 -3.49
C GLY A 86 -1.94 -11.74 -2.60
N ASP A 87 -1.34 -11.04 -1.64
CA ASP A 87 -2.06 -10.22 -0.64
C ASP A 87 -2.49 -8.84 -1.18
N GLY A 88 -2.00 -8.46 -2.37
CA GLY A 88 -2.15 -7.11 -2.91
C GLY A 88 -3.60 -6.66 -3.09
N ARG A 89 -4.48 -7.53 -3.62
CA ARG A 89 -5.90 -7.19 -3.82
C ARG A 89 -6.60 -6.96 -2.48
N GLU A 90 -6.48 -7.91 -1.56
CA GLU A 90 -7.08 -7.83 -0.23
C GLU A 90 -6.58 -6.58 0.52
N THR A 91 -5.30 -6.24 0.37
CA THR A 91 -4.72 -5.03 0.96
C THR A 91 -5.37 -3.75 0.42
N VAL A 92 -5.60 -3.65 -0.90
CA VAL A 92 -6.27 -2.48 -1.50
C VAL A 92 -7.74 -2.41 -1.07
N GLU A 93 -8.43 -3.55 -1.01
CA GLU A 93 -9.81 -3.64 -0.53
C GLU A 93 -9.93 -3.24 0.95
N TRP A 94 -9.00 -3.67 1.79
CA TRP A 94 -8.91 -3.28 3.20
C TRP A 94 -8.68 -1.77 3.36
N LEU A 95 -7.75 -1.18 2.61
CA LEU A 95 -7.54 0.27 2.60
C LEU A 95 -8.80 1.02 2.15
N ALA A 96 -9.49 0.53 1.12
CA ALA A 96 -10.75 1.11 0.65
C ALA A 96 -11.85 1.04 1.71
N ALA A 97 -11.94 -0.07 2.44
CA ALA A 97 -12.89 -0.26 3.54
C ALA A 97 -12.60 0.69 4.72
N LEU A 98 -11.35 1.05 4.95
CA LEU A 98 -10.94 2.09 5.90
C LEU A 98 -11.23 3.53 5.41
N GLY A 99 -11.66 3.69 4.16
CA GLY A 99 -12.04 4.97 3.58
C GLY A 99 -11.03 5.58 2.62
N ALA A 100 -10.00 4.83 2.19
CA ALA A 100 -9.10 5.30 1.14
C ALA A 100 -9.90 5.52 -0.17
N PRO A 101 -9.88 6.74 -0.75
CA PRO A 101 -10.77 7.12 -1.84
C PRO A 101 -10.21 6.70 -3.21
N PHE A 102 -9.96 5.41 -3.41
CA PHE A 102 -9.53 4.88 -4.70
C PHE A 102 -10.58 5.14 -5.79
N ASP A 103 -10.11 5.55 -6.97
CA ASP A 103 -10.95 5.80 -8.13
C ASP A 103 -11.69 4.52 -8.56
N ARG A 104 -12.92 4.69 -9.05
CA ARG A 104 -13.80 3.60 -9.47
C ARG A 104 -14.12 3.68 -10.96
N ASP A 105 -14.27 2.52 -11.59
CA ASP A 105 -14.77 2.44 -12.97
C ASP A 105 -16.31 2.56 -13.01
N ALA A 106 -16.89 2.51 -14.22
CA ALA A 106 -18.32 2.64 -14.44
C ALA A 106 -19.14 1.48 -13.82
N ASP A 107 -18.53 0.32 -13.62
CA ASP A 107 -19.14 -0.89 -13.07
C ASP A 107 -18.96 -0.99 -11.54
N GLY A 108 -18.26 -0.02 -10.92
CA GLY A 108 -17.98 0.03 -9.49
C GLY A 108 -16.72 -0.72 -9.06
N GLY A 109 -15.96 -1.27 -10.02
CA GLY A 109 -14.64 -1.84 -9.81
C GLY A 109 -13.58 -0.76 -9.52
N PHE A 110 -12.34 -1.18 -9.27
CA PHE A 110 -11.23 -0.23 -9.13
C PHE A 110 -10.78 0.25 -10.52
N ALA A 111 -10.74 1.57 -10.71
CA ALA A 111 -10.10 2.12 -11.90
C ALA A 111 -8.59 1.94 -11.80
N VAL A 112 -8.00 1.28 -12.81
CA VAL A 112 -6.56 0.95 -12.82
C VAL A 112 -5.87 1.45 -14.09
N SER A 113 -4.62 1.88 -13.94
CA SER A 113 -3.72 2.26 -15.04
C SER A 113 -2.69 1.17 -15.34
N LEU A 114 -2.18 1.19 -16.57
CA LEU A 114 -1.00 0.43 -17.00
C LEU A 114 0.22 1.34 -16.89
N GLU A 115 1.17 0.97 -16.02
CA GLU A 115 2.36 1.77 -15.73
C GLU A 115 3.62 0.92 -15.65
N ALA A 116 4.78 1.59 -15.80
CA ALA A 116 6.10 0.99 -15.63
C ALA A 116 6.30 -0.30 -16.47
N ALA A 117 6.81 -1.37 -15.84
CA ALA A 117 7.12 -2.64 -16.48
C ALA A 117 5.94 -3.65 -16.40
N HIS A 118 4.72 -3.19 -16.09
CA HIS A 118 3.58 -4.08 -15.97
C HIS A 118 3.07 -4.54 -17.34
N SER A 119 2.63 -5.80 -17.42
CA SER A 119 1.97 -6.38 -18.59
C SER A 119 0.46 -6.14 -18.60
N HIS A 120 -0.14 -5.86 -17.45
CA HIS A 120 -1.58 -5.64 -17.26
C HIS A 120 -1.83 -4.37 -16.43
N ALA A 121 -2.95 -3.70 -16.68
CA ALA A 121 -3.38 -2.53 -15.91
C ALA A 121 -3.76 -2.97 -14.49
N ARG A 122 -3.03 -2.44 -13.50
CA ARG A 122 -3.07 -2.93 -12.11
C ARG A 122 -2.78 -1.87 -11.05
N VAL A 123 -2.52 -0.63 -11.46
CA VAL A 123 -2.16 0.45 -10.53
C VAL A 123 -3.44 1.20 -10.15
N ALA A 124 -3.89 1.03 -8.91
CA ALA A 124 -5.02 1.77 -8.35
C ALA A 124 -4.56 3.12 -7.83
N ARG A 125 -5.29 4.17 -8.22
CA ARG A 125 -4.95 5.57 -7.94
C ARG A 125 -6.06 6.30 -7.20
N VAL A 126 -5.72 7.49 -6.71
CA VAL A 126 -6.64 8.41 -6.04
C VAL A 126 -6.55 9.74 -6.77
N GLY A 127 -7.49 9.98 -7.69
CA GLY A 127 -7.58 11.18 -8.51
C GLY A 127 -6.31 11.51 -9.32
N GLU A 128 -6.38 12.63 -10.02
CA GLU A 128 -5.23 13.51 -10.14
C GLU A 128 -5.27 14.39 -8.89
N TRP A 129 -4.13 14.76 -8.33
CA TRP A 129 -4.10 15.73 -7.24
C TRP A 129 -4.69 17.06 -7.77
N ALA A 130 -6.00 17.23 -7.66
CA ALA A 130 -6.67 18.49 -7.92
C ALA A 130 -6.29 19.42 -6.76
N ALA A 131 -5.10 20.02 -6.87
CA ALA A 131 -4.85 21.29 -6.25
C ALA A 131 -6.03 22.21 -6.61
N SER A 132 -6.69 22.76 -5.59
CA SER A 132 -7.91 23.58 -5.60
C SER A 132 -9.25 22.83 -5.54
N ARG A 133 -9.79 22.70 -4.33
CA ARG A 133 -10.88 23.58 -3.83
C ARG A 133 -10.72 23.80 -2.33
#